data_AF-A0A5R9F3K4-F1
#
_entry.id   AF-A0A5R9F3K4-F1
#
_cell.length_a   1.000
_cell.length_b   1.000
_cell.length_c   1.000
_cell.angle_alpha   90.00
_cell.angle_beta   90.00
_cell.angle_gamma   90.00
#
_symmetry.space_group_name_H-M   'P 1'
#
loop_
_entity.id
_entity.type
_entity.pdbx_description
1 polymer ?
#
loop_
_entity_poly.entity_id
_entity_poly.type
_entity_poly.pdbx_seq_one_letter_code
_entity_poly.pdbx_strand_id
1 'polypeptide(L)'
;MKAPEEILSVWHQFDDCPMETISKHYHYRHTNIARQRTVTELEEHWKTFNTVGNCFDLAIWLLDSFADAGVEAYPIGHHLFTPKAHIAVIARDSSGNGSL
;
A
#
# COMPACT_ATOMS: atom_id res chain seq x y z
N MET A 1 -2.18 -3.32 22.71
CA MET A 1 -3.01 -4.37 22.07
C MET A 1 -2.26 -4.76 20.80
N LYS A 2 -1.98 -6.05 20.58
CA LYS A 2 -1.29 -6.54 19.37
C LYS A 2 -2.36 -6.84 18.32
N ALA A 3 -2.16 -6.43 17.07
CA ALA A 3 -3.08 -6.78 15.99
C ALA A 3 -3.18 -8.32 15.87
N PRO A 4 -4.33 -8.87 15.46
CA PRO A 4 -4.49 -10.30 15.22
C PRO A 4 -3.53 -10.86 14.16
N GLU A 5 -3.20 -12.14 14.27
CA GLU A 5 -2.22 -12.81 13.39
C GLU A 5 -2.66 -12.80 11.91
N GLU A 6 -3.96 -12.87 11.65
CA GLU A 6 -4.52 -12.73 10.29
C GLU A 6 -4.16 -11.39 9.63
N ILE A 7 -4.09 -10.30 10.40
CA ILE A 7 -3.68 -8.99 9.90
C ILE A 7 -2.15 -8.90 9.81
N LEU A 8 -1.46 -9.37 10.86
CA LEU A 8 0.00 -9.28 10.94
C LEU A 8 0.70 -10.12 9.87
N SER A 9 0.18 -11.30 9.54
CA SER A 9 0.75 -12.17 8.51
C SER A 9 0.78 -11.52 7.13
N VAL A 10 -0.19 -10.65 6.82
CA VAL A 10 -0.20 -9.83 5.59
C VAL A 10 0.75 -8.66 5.74
N TRP A 11 0.66 -7.92 6.85
CA TRP A 11 1.51 -6.75 7.11
C TRP A 11 3.01 -7.07 7.02
N HIS A 12 3.43 -8.18 7.61
CA HIS A 12 4.84 -8.59 7.64
C HIS A 12 5.42 -8.93 6.25
N GLN A 13 4.58 -9.11 5.22
CA GLN A 13 5.06 -9.24 3.83
C GLN A 13 5.72 -7.94 3.33
N PHE A 14 5.45 -6.81 4.00
CA PHE A 14 5.94 -5.48 3.67
C PHE A 14 7.01 -4.96 4.64
N ASP A 15 7.51 -5.77 5.57
CA ASP A 15 8.50 -5.31 6.56
C ASP A 15 9.82 -4.82 5.92
N ASP A 16 10.24 -5.48 4.84
CA ASP A 16 11.48 -5.15 4.12
C ASP A 16 11.25 -4.20 2.92
N CYS A 17 10.08 -3.56 2.86
CA CYS A 17 9.66 -2.74 1.72
C CYS A 17 9.87 -1.24 1.98
N PRO A 18 11.03 -0.65 1.63
CA PRO A 18 11.23 0.79 1.77
C PRO A 18 10.29 1.58 0.86
N MET A 19 9.85 2.73 1.37
CA MET A 19 9.07 3.71 0.62
C MET A 19 9.97 4.80 0.04
N GLU A 20 9.70 5.19 -1.21
CA GLU A 20 10.32 6.33 -1.89
C GLU A 20 9.45 6.88 -3.03
N THR A 21 9.87 7.98 -3.66
CA THR A 21 9.11 8.66 -4.74
C THR A 21 9.88 8.79 -6.05
N ILE A 22 11.14 8.39 -6.07
CA ILE A 22 12.05 8.47 -7.22
C ILE A 22 11.64 7.46 -8.30
N SER A 23 11.34 6.21 -7.95
CA SER A 23 10.90 5.17 -8.90
C SER A 23 9.59 5.55 -9.60
N LYS A 24 8.68 6.17 -8.84
CA LYS A 24 7.41 6.71 -9.36
C LYS A 24 7.66 7.81 -10.37
N HIS A 25 8.54 8.76 -10.03
CA HIS A 25 8.91 9.85 -10.93
C HIS A 25 9.60 9.34 -12.20
N TYR A 26 10.52 8.37 -12.07
CA TYR A 26 11.16 7.71 -13.20
C TYR A 26 10.12 7.06 -14.12
N HIS A 27 9.21 6.26 -13.57
CA HIS A 27 8.18 5.57 -14.35
C HIS A 27 7.27 6.55 -15.10
N TYR A 28 6.79 7.63 -14.46
CA TYR A 28 5.97 8.65 -15.14
C TYR A 28 6.67 9.30 -16.31
N ARG A 29 7.98 9.54 -16.20
CA ARG A 29 8.77 10.08 -17.30
C ARG A 29 8.93 9.11 -18.47
N HIS A 30 8.93 7.80 -18.20
CA HIS A 30 9.08 6.77 -19.24
C HIS A 30 7.76 6.44 -19.93
N THR A 31 6.65 6.41 -19.21
CA THR A 31 5.32 6.08 -19.77
C THR A 31 4.59 7.31 -20.31
N ASN A 32 5.04 8.51 -19.96
CA ASN A 32 4.36 9.78 -20.25
C ASN A 32 2.91 9.83 -19.73
N ILE A 33 2.60 9.04 -18.69
CA ILE A 33 1.29 8.97 -18.06
C ILE A 33 1.47 9.19 -16.55
N ALA A 34 0.87 10.27 -16.05
CA ALA A 34 0.78 10.54 -14.61
C ALA A 34 -0.51 9.94 -14.06
N ARG A 35 -0.45 8.69 -13.59
CA ARG A 35 -1.58 8.00 -12.94
C ARG A 35 -1.12 7.17 -11.75
N GLN A 36 -2.04 6.82 -10.87
CA GLN A 36 -1.74 5.86 -9.82
C GLN A 36 -1.38 4.49 -10.44
N ARG A 37 -0.32 3.87 -9.91
CA ARG A 37 0.18 2.56 -10.36
C ARG A 37 -0.77 1.45 -9.94
N THR A 38 -0.88 0.41 -10.77
CA THR A 38 -1.60 -0.84 -10.44
C THR A 38 -0.74 -1.73 -9.54
N VAL A 39 -1.35 -2.71 -8.87
CA VAL A 39 -0.61 -3.68 -8.03
C VAL A 39 0.45 -4.42 -8.85
N THR A 40 0.11 -4.87 -10.07
CA THR A 40 1.07 -5.53 -10.97
C THR A 40 2.30 -4.66 -11.26
N GLU A 41 2.12 -3.36 -11.49
CA GLU A 41 3.24 -2.44 -11.70
C GLU A 41 4.09 -2.28 -10.42
N LEU A 42 3.45 -2.30 -9.24
CA LEU A 42 4.16 -2.25 -7.96
C LEU A 42 4.97 -3.51 -7.70
N GLU A 43 4.43 -4.69 -8.00
CA GLU A 43 5.15 -5.96 -7.89
C GLU A 43 6.37 -6.02 -8.83
N GLU A 44 6.22 -5.54 -10.07
CA GLU A 44 7.33 -5.43 -11.03
C GLU A 44 8.41 -4.46 -10.55
N HIS A 45 8.01 -3.31 -10.01
CA HIS A 45 8.93 -2.32 -9.45
C HIS A 45 9.62 -2.84 -8.20
N TRP A 46 8.93 -3.59 -7.35
CA TRP A 46 9.52 -4.26 -6.20
C TRP A 46 10.64 -5.21 -6.66
N LYS A 47 10.36 -6.06 -7.64
CA LYS A 47 11.36 -6.99 -8.22
C LYS A 47 12.56 -6.27 -8.85
N THR A 48 12.35 -5.08 -9.41
CA THR A 48 13.38 -4.36 -10.17
C THR A 48 14.21 -3.42 -9.30
N PHE A 49 13.56 -2.72 -8.36
CA PHE A 49 14.11 -1.58 -7.63
C PHE A 49 14.11 -1.77 -6.12
N ASN A 50 13.50 -2.86 -5.61
CA ASN A 50 13.39 -3.15 -4.18
C ASN A 50 12.75 -1.99 -3.39
N THR A 51 11.66 -1.42 -3.93
CA THR A 51 10.86 -0.35 -3.33
C THR A 51 9.37 -0.52 -3.64
N VAL A 52 8.51 -0.09 -2.71
CA VAL A 52 7.04 -0.09 -2.84
C VAL A 52 6.49 1.25 -3.31
N GLY A 53 7.30 2.31 -3.34
CA GLY A 53 6.85 3.65 -3.71
C GLY A 53 6.35 4.46 -2.51
N ASN A 54 5.29 5.25 -2.68
CA ASN A 54 4.79 6.14 -1.63
C ASN A 54 3.59 5.55 -0.88
N CYS A 55 3.02 6.32 0.07
CA CYS A 55 1.87 5.86 0.86
C CYS A 55 0.66 5.41 0.02
N PHE A 56 0.41 6.01 -1.16
CA PHE A 56 -0.68 5.57 -2.04
C PHE A 56 -0.38 4.23 -2.71
N ASP A 57 0.86 4.01 -3.10
CA ASP A 57 1.30 2.77 -3.71
C ASP A 57 1.21 1.63 -2.69
N LEU A 58 1.75 1.84 -1.49
CA LEU A 58 1.67 0.87 -0.40
C LEU A 58 0.21 0.60 0.01
N ALA A 59 -0.63 1.62 0.12
CA ALA A 59 -2.03 1.43 0.52
C ALA A 59 -2.83 0.60 -0.49
N ILE A 60 -2.61 0.80 -1.79
CA ILE A 60 -3.28 0.01 -2.83
C ILE A 60 -2.82 -1.44 -2.78
N TRP A 61 -1.52 -1.67 -2.61
CA TRP A 61 -1.00 -3.03 -2.50
C TRP A 61 -1.49 -3.73 -1.24
N LEU A 62 -1.50 -3.05 -0.09
CA LEU A 62 -2.06 -3.60 1.15
C LEU A 62 -3.55 -3.97 1.01
N LEU A 63 -4.36 -3.13 0.36
CA LEU A 63 -5.77 -3.44 0.14
C LEU A 63 -5.96 -4.71 -0.68
N ASP A 64 -5.15 -4.89 -1.72
CA ASP A 64 -5.15 -6.08 -2.57
C ASP A 64 -4.71 -7.33 -1.79
N SER A 65 -3.60 -7.23 -1.05
CA SER A 65 -3.08 -8.33 -0.23
C SER A 65 -4.02 -8.73 0.93
N PHE A 66 -4.72 -7.76 1.53
CA PHE A 66 -5.76 -8.06 2.53
C PHE A 66 -6.97 -8.73 1.88
N ALA A 67 -7.41 -8.27 0.71
CA ALA A 67 -8.52 -8.90 -0.01
C ALA A 67 -8.21 -10.36 -0.38
N ASP A 68 -6.99 -10.64 -0.85
CA ASP A 68 -6.52 -12.00 -1.16
C ASP A 68 -6.45 -12.89 0.09
N ALA A 69 -6.13 -12.32 1.25
CA ALA A 69 -6.14 -13.01 2.54
C ALA A 69 -7.55 -13.14 3.15
N GLY A 70 -8.60 -12.61 2.51
CA GLY A 70 -9.96 -12.59 3.04
C GLY A 70 -10.16 -11.66 4.25
N VAL A 71 -9.26 -10.70 4.45
CA VAL A 71 -9.31 -9.70 5.52
C VAL A 71 -10.02 -8.46 5.01
N GLU A 72 -11.05 -8.02 5.73
CA GLU A 72 -11.78 -6.80 5.38
C GLU A 72 -10.90 -5.57 5.65
N ALA A 73 -10.64 -4.75 4.64
CA ALA A 73 -9.78 -3.57 4.78
C ALA A 73 -10.32 -2.34 4.03
N TYR A 74 -10.01 -1.15 4.56
CA TYR A 74 -10.56 0.12 4.10
C TYR A 74 -9.47 1.19 3.99
N PRO A 75 -9.40 1.95 2.88
CA PRO A 75 -8.53 3.11 2.82
C PRO A 75 -9.08 4.22 3.70
N ILE A 76 -8.19 4.86 4.45
CA ILE A 76 -8.45 6.13 5.11
C ILE A 76 -7.47 7.17 4.61
N GLY A 77 -7.94 8.37 4.31
CA GLY A 77 -7.10 9.43 3.80
C GLY A 77 -7.43 10.76 4.46
N HIS A 78 -6.42 11.62 4.56
CA HIS A 78 -6.60 13.00 5.02
C HIS A 78 -5.83 13.98 4.13
N HIS A 79 -6.29 15.24 4.10
CA HIS A 79 -5.68 16.30 3.30
C HIS A 79 -5.55 15.95 1.81
N LEU A 80 -6.49 15.14 1.29
CA LEU A 80 -6.55 14.74 -0.11
C LEU A 80 -6.60 15.98 -1.02
N PHE A 81 -6.06 15.86 -2.23
CA PHE A 81 -5.92 16.95 -3.21
C PHE A 81 -5.00 18.10 -2.77
N THR A 82 -4.18 17.88 -1.74
CA THR A 82 -3.14 18.83 -1.31
C THR A 82 -1.76 18.14 -1.32
N PRO A 83 -0.65 18.91 -1.30
CA PRO A 83 0.68 18.34 -1.10
C PRO A 83 0.88 17.60 0.23
N LYS A 84 -0.04 17.77 1.19
CA LYS A 84 -0.04 17.08 2.49
C LYS A 84 -0.90 15.81 2.49
N ALA A 85 -1.34 15.35 1.32
CA ALA A 85 -2.16 14.16 1.20
C ALA A 85 -1.44 12.94 1.80
N HIS A 86 -2.15 12.20 2.63
CA HIS A 86 -1.68 10.95 3.21
C HIS A 86 -2.84 9.96 3.22
N ILE A 87 -2.49 8.69 3.05
CA ILE A 87 -3.41 7.57 3.03
C ILE A 87 -2.82 6.44 3.86
N ALA A 88 -3.69 5.74 4.56
CA ALA A 88 -3.41 4.55 5.33
C ALA A 88 -4.53 3.53 5.09
N VAL A 89 -4.38 2.32 5.62
CA VAL A 89 -5.35 1.24 5.51
C VAL A 89 -5.76 0.80 6.91
N ILE A 90 -7.07 0.69 7.16
CA ILE A 90 -7.59 0.02 8.35
C ILE A 90 -7.99 -1.39 7.95
N ALA A 91 -7.37 -2.39 8.55
CA ALA A 91 -7.78 -3.79 8.44
C ALA A 91 -8.65 -4.17 9.63
N ARG A 92 -9.71 -4.96 9.41
CA ARG A 92 -10.62 -5.41 10.46
C ARG A 92 -10.45 -6.89 10.71
N ASP A 93 -10.41 -7.24 11.99
CA ASP A 93 -10.39 -8.62 12.42
C ASP A 93 -11.76 -9.29 12.27
N SER A 94 -11.78 -10.61 12.41
CA SER A 94 -13.02 -11.42 12.40
C SER A 94 -14.06 -11.02 13.46
N SER A 95 -13.66 -10.29 14.51
CA SER A 95 -14.55 -9.74 15.53
C SER A 95 -15.03 -8.31 15.22
N GLY A 96 -14.59 -7.73 14.10
CA GLY A 96 -14.93 -6.41 13.63
C GLY A 96 -14.08 -5.27 14.21
N ASN A 97 -13.03 -5.55 14.99
CA ASN A 97 -12.11 -4.53 15.51
C ASN A 97 -11.10 -4.11 14.42
N GLY A 98 -10.87 -2.80 14.31
CA GLY A 98 -9.91 -2.24 13.35
C GLY A 98 -8.49 -2.16 13.89
N SER A 99 -7.50 -2.50 13.07
CA SER A 99 -6.08 -2.21 13.24
C SER A 99 -5.60 -1.31 12.10
N LEU A 100 -4.77 -0.32 12.47
CA LEU A 100 -4.14 0.67 11.58
C LEU A 100 -2.68 0.30 11.33
#